data_AF-A0A2V8TAQ9-F1
#
_entry.id   AF-A0A2V8TAQ9-F1
#
_cell.length_a   1.000
_cell.length_b   1.000
_cell.length_c   1.000
_cell.angle_alpha   90.00
_cell.angle_beta   90.00
_cell.angle_gamma   90.00
#
_symmetry.space_group_name_H-M   'P 1'
#
loop_
_entity.id
_entity.type
_entity.pdbx_description
1 polymer ?
#
loop_
_entity_poly.entity_id
_entity_poly.type
_entity_poly.pdbx_seq_one_letter_code
_entity_poly.pdbx_strand_id
1 'polypeptide(L)'
;MKRHLIATAVTAITIALTGSAMAQQLSPSVKWTRTYVVEWNEPAMYYGAKTGVIDPGTDCPKGTNPEVDWIQVLVDAGYTREEAKWLRNPANPTRSPVHGQNQMAFRGKNRANVYVNPTSTPDPGLVGVSGTIAEGLNLDGDVETGFTSPTGEKGIDNNFYKTLGCWKTYRGPQRLSSGALQFNDAMRNGAWTTVIVVSGEGADPMNDDHVQVGFYMSNDKMVKDGNGNIARDYTFRIAPHAKYEGILPVRTSNGRIISTAPADIMLRDPAYTRDLELVRARVNLEMKPDGSLTGYVGGYRPWEAVYKGWVNARGTVIEVLTWVQLPAVYYALRRNADYSPTGPGGEKTHISFALRIEALPAFVMTPDGSKEVASDESYKASAPKETARTAAGSFLVIDGIVPDRDGKIQAGPNAVILPPSTSSTNKRQ
;
A
#
# COMPACT_ATOMS: atom_id res chain seq x y z
N MET A 1 14.21 -91.59 37.50
CA MET A 1 12.95 -91.17 36.84
C MET A 1 12.57 -89.77 37.32
N LYS A 2 12.46 -88.84 36.36
CA LYS A 2 11.76 -87.54 36.34
C LYS A 2 11.83 -86.62 37.57
N ARG A 3 12.68 -85.58 37.44
CA ARG A 3 12.55 -84.26 38.06
C ARG A 3 11.58 -83.40 37.25
N HIS A 4 10.69 -82.66 37.92
CA HIS A 4 10.09 -81.44 37.36
C HIS A 4 10.37 -80.28 38.32
N LEU A 5 11.21 -79.35 37.86
CA LEU A 5 11.47 -78.05 38.46
C LEU A 5 10.39 -77.06 37.97
N ILE A 6 9.93 -76.25 38.91
CA ILE A 6 9.08 -75.07 38.70
C ILE A 6 9.99 -73.95 38.15
N ALA A 7 9.63 -73.38 37.00
CA ALA A 7 10.32 -72.24 36.41
C ALA A 7 9.39 -71.02 36.44
N THR A 8 9.84 -70.01 37.18
CA THR A 8 9.27 -68.66 37.30
C THR A 8 9.59 -67.87 36.03
N ALA A 9 8.58 -67.36 35.33
CA ALA A 9 8.77 -66.52 34.16
C ALA A 9 9.05 -65.08 34.58
N VAL A 10 10.26 -64.60 34.30
CA VAL A 10 10.65 -63.17 34.37
C VAL A 10 10.48 -62.60 32.97
N THR A 11 9.55 -61.66 32.81
CA THR A 11 9.34 -60.93 31.56
C THR A 11 10.40 -59.83 31.44
N ALA A 12 11.32 -59.98 30.50
CA ALA A 12 12.30 -58.95 30.14
C ALA A 12 11.63 -57.85 29.30
N ILE A 13 11.72 -56.61 29.75
CA ILE A 13 11.34 -55.41 28.99
C ILE A 13 12.52 -55.06 28.09
N THR A 14 12.36 -55.27 26.79
CA THR A 14 13.31 -54.83 25.76
C THR A 14 13.10 -53.34 25.49
N ILE A 15 14.01 -52.50 25.97
CA ILE A 15 14.05 -51.07 25.62
C ILE A 15 14.62 -50.96 24.19
N ALA A 16 13.74 -50.73 23.22
CA ALA A 16 14.15 -50.32 21.88
C ALA A 16 14.56 -48.85 21.90
N LEU A 17 15.87 -48.59 21.91
CA LEU A 17 16.45 -47.28 21.61
C LEU A 17 16.26 -47.01 20.12
N THR A 18 15.13 -46.41 19.75
CA THR A 18 14.97 -45.76 18.44
C THR A 18 15.81 -44.48 18.45
N GLY A 19 17.03 -44.57 17.94
CA GLY A 19 17.85 -43.42 17.62
C GLY A 19 17.16 -42.57 16.57
N SER A 20 16.50 -41.49 17.00
CA SER A 20 16.09 -40.41 16.11
C SER A 20 17.35 -39.70 15.64
N ALA A 21 17.90 -40.15 14.50
CA ALA A 21 18.82 -39.34 13.73
C ALA A 21 18.06 -38.10 13.30
N MET A 22 18.23 -37.00 14.03
CA MET A 22 17.92 -35.68 13.52
C MET A 22 18.78 -35.50 12.28
N ALA A 23 18.16 -35.65 11.11
CA ALA A 23 18.69 -35.09 9.89
C ALA A 23 18.78 -33.59 10.14
N GLN A 24 19.97 -33.11 10.49
CA GLN A 24 20.33 -31.72 10.27
C GLN A 24 20.13 -31.50 8.77
N GLN A 25 19.02 -30.86 8.40
CA GLN A 25 18.97 -30.17 7.11
C GLN A 25 20.12 -29.19 7.15
N LEU A 26 21.22 -29.56 6.49
CA LEU A 26 22.24 -28.62 6.09
C LEU A 26 21.50 -27.53 5.34
N SER A 27 21.37 -26.35 5.95
CA SER A 27 20.93 -25.16 5.23
C SER A 27 21.80 -25.08 3.99
N PRO A 28 21.24 -25.09 2.78
CA PRO A 28 22.06 -24.99 1.59
C PRO A 28 22.91 -23.73 1.69
N SER A 29 24.21 -23.87 1.40
CA SER A 29 25.16 -22.78 1.57
C SER A 29 24.83 -21.68 0.57
N VAL A 30 24.39 -20.53 1.06
CA VAL A 30 24.29 -19.32 0.21
C VAL A 30 25.67 -19.01 -0.36
N LYS A 31 25.74 -18.83 -1.68
CA LYS A 31 26.99 -18.61 -2.41
C LYS A 31 27.14 -17.18 -2.93
N TRP A 32 26.04 -16.45 -3.04
CA TRP A 32 26.06 -15.05 -3.44
C TRP A 32 24.92 -14.26 -2.81
N THR A 33 25.15 -12.96 -2.68
CA THR A 33 24.19 -11.99 -2.15
C THR A 33 24.28 -10.70 -2.96
N ARG A 34 23.13 -10.09 -3.23
CA ARG A 34 22.98 -8.75 -3.81
C ARG A 34 22.03 -7.94 -2.95
N THR A 35 22.40 -6.69 -2.68
CA THR A 35 21.67 -5.86 -1.72
C THR A 35 21.41 -4.48 -2.30
N TYR A 36 20.24 -3.94 -2.00
CA TYR A 36 19.74 -2.72 -2.60
C TYR A 36 19.00 -1.86 -1.58
N VAL A 37 18.93 -0.55 -1.85
CA VAL A 37 18.00 0.37 -1.19
C VAL A 37 16.95 0.80 -2.20
N VAL A 38 15.66 0.75 -1.81
CA VAL A 38 14.55 1.23 -2.63
C VAL A 38 14.58 2.76 -2.62
N GLU A 39 14.93 3.37 -3.76
CA GLU A 39 14.95 4.83 -3.90
C GLU A 39 13.62 5.38 -4.40
N TRP A 40 12.88 4.56 -5.16
CA TRP A 40 11.57 4.91 -5.66
C TRP A 40 10.62 3.71 -5.62
N ASN A 41 9.40 3.93 -5.15
CA ASN A 41 8.30 2.98 -5.30
C ASN A 41 6.94 3.67 -5.43
N GLU A 42 6.08 3.12 -6.29
CA GLU A 42 4.76 3.69 -6.55
C GLU A 42 3.80 2.61 -7.07
N PRO A 43 2.47 2.72 -6.87
CA PRO A 43 1.53 1.86 -7.57
C PRO A 43 1.81 1.87 -9.08
N ALA A 44 1.86 0.70 -9.70
CA ALA A 44 2.12 0.55 -11.11
C ALA A 44 0.90 1.02 -11.92
N MET A 45 0.88 2.30 -12.25
CA MET A 45 -0.15 2.93 -13.07
C MET A 45 0.40 3.15 -14.48
N TYR A 46 -0.24 2.55 -15.48
CA TYR A 46 0.06 2.85 -16.88
C TYR A 46 -0.53 4.22 -17.25
N TYR A 47 0.27 5.06 -17.90
CA TYR A 47 -0.11 6.41 -18.29
C TYR A 47 -0.28 6.51 -19.80
N GLY A 48 -1.52 6.57 -20.26
CA GLY A 48 -1.89 6.55 -21.68
C GLY A 48 -2.07 7.92 -22.33
N ALA A 49 -1.93 9.01 -21.58
CA ALA A 49 -2.07 10.38 -22.10
C ALA A 49 -0.74 10.93 -22.63
N LYS A 50 -0.80 11.92 -23.52
CA LYS A 50 0.40 12.56 -24.10
C LYS A 50 0.94 13.69 -23.22
N THR A 51 0.06 14.37 -22.51
CA THR A 51 0.35 15.53 -21.67
C THR A 51 -0.61 15.55 -20.50
N GLY A 52 -0.26 16.27 -19.43
CA GLY A 52 -1.19 16.61 -18.36
C GLY A 52 -1.72 15.47 -17.50
N VAL A 53 -2.11 15.80 -16.27
CA VAL A 53 -2.73 14.82 -15.34
C VAL A 53 -4.25 14.73 -15.51
N ILE A 54 -4.82 15.48 -16.46
CA ILE A 54 -6.26 15.56 -16.71
C ILE A 54 -6.66 15.17 -18.14
N ASP A 55 -5.70 15.21 -19.08
CA ASP A 55 -5.98 15.08 -20.52
C ASP A 55 -6.34 13.64 -20.88
N PRO A 56 -7.19 13.41 -21.90
CA PRO A 56 -7.49 12.09 -22.45
C PRO A 56 -6.25 11.25 -22.80
N GLY A 57 -6.39 9.94 -22.62
CA GLY A 57 -5.35 8.96 -22.92
C GLY A 57 -5.94 7.61 -23.35
N THR A 58 -5.07 6.70 -23.80
CA THR A 58 -5.47 5.33 -24.20
C THR A 58 -6.03 4.50 -23.04
N ASP A 59 -5.62 4.82 -21.82
CA ASP A 59 -6.12 4.28 -20.56
C ASP A 59 -7.48 4.86 -20.17
N CYS A 60 -7.60 6.19 -20.29
CA CYS A 60 -8.73 6.98 -19.83
C CYS A 60 -9.16 7.97 -20.92
N PRO A 61 -10.02 7.53 -21.87
CA PRO A 61 -10.37 8.29 -23.07
C PRO A 61 -11.11 9.60 -22.83
N LYS A 62 -11.68 9.80 -21.64
CA LYS A 62 -12.35 11.05 -21.23
C LYS A 62 -11.48 11.95 -20.36
N GLY A 63 -10.21 11.58 -20.15
CA GLY A 63 -9.35 12.26 -19.18
C GLY A 63 -9.54 11.71 -17.78
N THR A 64 -9.18 12.51 -16.78
CA THR A 64 -9.38 12.16 -15.36
C THR A 64 -10.83 12.33 -14.92
N ASN A 65 -11.18 11.86 -13.72
CA ASN A 65 -12.45 12.21 -13.09
C ASN A 65 -12.54 13.74 -12.93
N PRO A 66 -13.63 14.39 -13.38
CA PRO A 66 -13.73 15.84 -13.40
C PRO A 66 -13.75 16.41 -11.98
N GLU A 67 -13.38 17.69 -11.86
CA GLU A 67 -13.55 18.41 -10.61
C GLU A 67 -15.02 18.37 -10.16
N VAL A 68 -15.22 18.11 -8.87
CA VAL A 68 -16.54 17.90 -8.28
C VAL A 68 -17.18 19.25 -7.97
N ASP A 69 -18.41 19.47 -8.44
CA ASP A 69 -19.24 20.60 -7.98
C ASP A 69 -19.72 20.35 -6.54
N TRP A 70 -18.90 20.76 -5.58
CA TRP A 70 -19.18 20.60 -4.15
C TRP A 70 -20.42 21.37 -3.68
N ILE A 71 -20.84 22.42 -4.38
CA ILE A 71 -22.09 23.13 -4.06
C ILE A 71 -23.26 22.23 -4.43
N GLN A 72 -23.25 21.69 -5.64
CA GLN A 72 -24.32 20.82 -6.10
C GLN A 72 -24.38 19.53 -5.27
N VAL A 73 -23.23 18.92 -4.95
CA VAL A 73 -23.17 17.75 -4.06
C VAL A 73 -23.83 18.00 -2.70
N LEU A 74 -23.61 19.17 -2.09
CA LEU A 74 -24.27 19.53 -0.83
C LEU A 74 -25.77 19.78 -1.03
N VAL A 75 -26.17 20.46 -2.10
CA VAL A 75 -27.58 20.70 -2.42
C VAL A 75 -28.34 19.39 -2.62
N ASP A 76 -27.75 18.44 -3.36
CA ASP A 76 -28.33 17.11 -3.59
C ASP A 76 -28.44 16.31 -2.28
N ALA A 77 -27.53 16.55 -1.33
CA ALA A 77 -27.59 15.99 0.01
C ALA A 77 -28.57 16.71 0.96
N GLY A 78 -29.32 17.71 0.48
CA GLY A 78 -30.35 18.42 1.23
C GLY A 78 -29.86 19.64 2.03
N TYR A 79 -28.68 20.18 1.74
CA TYR A 79 -28.31 21.53 2.20
C TYR A 79 -29.02 22.58 1.34
N THR A 80 -29.33 23.75 1.90
CA THR A 80 -29.75 24.88 1.05
C THR A 80 -28.57 25.35 0.20
N ARG A 81 -28.85 25.97 -0.95
CA ARG A 81 -27.78 26.52 -1.80
C ARG A 81 -26.97 27.61 -1.08
N GLU A 82 -27.59 28.33 -0.15
CA GLU A 82 -26.94 29.34 0.68
C GLU A 82 -25.98 28.71 1.69
N GLU A 83 -26.43 27.66 2.40
CA GLU A 83 -25.59 26.87 3.30
C GLU A 83 -24.40 26.27 2.56
N ALA A 84 -24.63 25.68 1.38
CA ALA A 84 -23.58 25.10 0.57
C ALA A 84 -22.53 26.14 0.16
N LYS A 85 -22.97 27.33 -0.32
CA LYS A 85 -22.06 28.43 -0.67
C LYS A 85 -21.30 28.93 0.55
N TRP A 86 -21.94 29.05 1.70
CA TRP A 86 -21.30 29.46 2.94
C TRP A 86 -20.21 28.46 3.36
N LEU A 87 -20.53 27.16 3.34
CA LEU A 87 -19.60 26.07 3.70
C LEU A 87 -18.40 25.97 2.76
N ARG A 88 -18.56 26.39 1.51
CA ARG A 88 -17.52 26.32 0.48
C ARG A 88 -16.76 27.62 0.27
N ASN A 89 -17.14 28.73 0.91
CA ASN A 89 -16.45 30.02 0.76
C ASN A 89 -15.24 30.12 1.71
N PRO A 90 -13.98 30.00 1.24
CA PRO A 90 -12.80 30.14 2.09
C PRO A 90 -12.58 31.57 2.59
N ALA A 91 -13.12 32.58 1.91
CA ALA A 91 -12.97 33.99 2.26
C ALA A 91 -14.00 34.48 3.28
N ASN A 92 -14.93 33.62 3.71
CA ASN A 92 -15.96 34.01 4.67
C ASN A 92 -15.37 34.09 6.10
N PRO A 93 -15.30 35.28 6.71
CA PRO A 93 -14.69 35.46 8.03
C PRO A 93 -15.52 34.83 9.16
N THR A 94 -16.80 34.54 8.92
CA THR A 94 -17.70 33.90 9.90
C THR A 94 -17.63 32.38 9.89
N ARG A 95 -16.93 31.80 8.90
CA ARG A 95 -16.80 30.35 8.71
C ARG A 95 -15.49 29.87 9.33
N SER A 96 -15.56 28.99 10.34
CA SER A 96 -14.39 28.19 10.73
C SER A 96 -13.98 27.29 9.55
N PRO A 97 -12.72 27.36 9.06
CA PRO A 97 -12.26 26.48 7.99
C PRO A 97 -12.36 25.00 8.35
N VAL A 98 -12.10 24.65 9.61
CA VAL A 98 -12.17 23.28 10.13
C VAL A 98 -13.62 22.82 10.16
N HIS A 99 -14.52 23.63 10.73
CA HIS A 99 -15.96 23.34 10.72
C HIS A 99 -16.48 23.11 9.29
N GLY A 100 -16.22 24.04 8.37
CA GLY A 100 -16.71 23.96 7.00
C GLY A 100 -16.15 22.76 6.24
N GLN A 101 -14.90 22.38 6.48
CA GLN A 101 -14.33 21.14 5.93
C GLN A 101 -15.00 19.90 6.52
N ASN A 102 -15.17 19.83 7.83
CA ASN A 102 -15.77 18.67 8.49
C ASN A 102 -17.24 18.49 8.12
N GLN A 103 -17.98 19.59 7.93
CA GLN A 103 -19.41 19.51 7.60
C GLN A 103 -19.66 18.81 6.26
N MET A 104 -18.70 18.84 5.33
CA MET A 104 -18.76 18.09 4.07
C MET A 104 -18.93 16.58 4.26
N ALA A 105 -18.51 16.05 5.42
CA ALA A 105 -18.69 14.64 5.75
C ALA A 105 -20.17 14.28 5.93
N PHE A 106 -20.99 15.20 6.46
CA PHE A 106 -22.38 14.95 6.85
C PHE A 106 -23.35 15.18 5.68
N ARG A 107 -23.07 14.52 4.57
CA ARG A 107 -23.87 14.59 3.33
C ARG A 107 -24.54 13.26 2.95
N GLY A 108 -24.50 12.28 3.86
CA GLY A 108 -25.27 11.06 3.72
C GLY A 108 -26.74 11.25 4.09
N LYS A 109 -27.55 10.22 3.84
CA LYS A 109 -28.94 10.14 4.30
C LYS A 109 -29.01 10.46 5.80
N ASN A 110 -29.99 11.30 6.18
CA ASN A 110 -30.14 11.80 7.55
C ASN A 110 -28.88 12.48 8.12
N ARG A 111 -28.10 13.13 7.25
CA ARG A 111 -26.81 13.75 7.58
C ARG A 111 -25.79 12.77 8.16
N ALA A 112 -25.81 11.50 7.76
CA ALA A 112 -24.76 10.55 8.15
C ALA A 112 -23.37 10.99 7.64
N ASN A 113 -22.32 10.70 8.42
CA ASN A 113 -20.94 10.89 7.98
C ASN A 113 -20.59 9.86 6.89
N VAL A 114 -20.38 10.32 5.67
CA VAL A 114 -20.12 9.48 4.49
C VAL A 114 -18.73 8.83 4.47
N TYR A 115 -17.80 9.25 5.33
CA TYR A 115 -16.47 8.64 5.40
C TYR A 115 -16.45 7.34 6.21
N VAL A 116 -17.34 7.23 7.19
CA VAL A 116 -17.50 6.00 8.00
C VAL A 116 -18.77 5.24 7.65
N ASN A 117 -19.72 5.88 6.95
CA ASN A 117 -20.91 5.25 6.38
C ASN A 117 -21.02 5.57 4.88
N PRO A 118 -20.11 5.07 4.02
CA PRO A 118 -20.09 5.41 2.59
C PRO A 118 -21.35 5.03 1.84
N THR A 119 -22.07 4.00 2.31
CA THR A 119 -23.34 3.55 1.73
C THR A 119 -24.56 4.38 2.16
N SER A 120 -24.36 5.41 2.98
CA SER A 120 -25.42 6.35 3.34
C SER A 120 -25.78 7.32 2.19
N THR A 121 -25.00 7.33 1.12
CA THR A 121 -25.28 8.05 -0.14
C THR A 121 -25.20 7.06 -1.31
N PRO A 122 -25.99 7.24 -2.39
CA PRO A 122 -25.82 6.46 -3.62
C PRO A 122 -24.40 6.58 -4.18
N ASP A 123 -23.95 5.58 -4.96
CA ASP A 123 -22.65 5.60 -5.65
C ASP A 123 -22.58 6.82 -6.60
N PRO A 124 -21.69 7.80 -6.34
CA PRO A 124 -21.52 8.94 -7.25
C PRO A 124 -20.90 8.57 -8.61
N GLY A 125 -20.33 7.37 -8.74
CA GLY A 125 -19.83 6.82 -10.01
C GLY A 125 -18.41 7.23 -10.34
N LEU A 126 -17.43 6.67 -9.62
CA LEU A 126 -16.01 6.85 -9.97
C LEU A 126 -15.73 6.18 -11.33
N VAL A 127 -15.17 6.95 -12.25
CA VAL A 127 -14.73 6.43 -13.56
C VAL A 127 -13.34 5.83 -13.41
N GLY A 128 -13.23 4.52 -13.65
CA GLY A 128 -11.96 3.79 -13.73
C GLY A 128 -11.39 3.75 -15.15
N VAL A 129 -10.26 3.06 -15.29
CA VAL A 129 -9.58 2.80 -16.57
C VAL A 129 -10.46 1.94 -17.47
N SER A 130 -10.53 2.31 -18.75
CA SER A 130 -11.21 1.54 -19.79
C SER A 130 -10.26 0.99 -20.86
N GLY A 131 -8.99 1.38 -20.83
CA GLY A 131 -7.95 0.81 -21.70
C GLY A 131 -7.62 -0.65 -21.36
N THR A 132 -6.93 -1.31 -22.28
CA THR A 132 -6.55 -2.74 -22.17
C THR A 132 -5.10 -2.95 -21.75
N ILE A 133 -4.34 -1.85 -21.58
CA ILE A 133 -2.93 -1.89 -21.21
C ILE A 133 -2.78 -1.58 -19.72
N ALA A 134 -2.04 -2.41 -18.99
CA ALA A 134 -1.65 -2.13 -17.61
C ALA A 134 -0.26 -2.69 -17.31
N GLU A 135 0.43 -2.06 -16.37
CA GLU A 135 1.67 -2.57 -15.80
C GLU A 135 1.36 -3.46 -14.58
N GLY A 136 2.23 -4.43 -14.30
CA GLY A 136 2.09 -5.29 -13.13
C GLY A 136 2.56 -6.71 -13.37
N LEU A 137 1.84 -7.66 -12.79
CA LEU A 137 2.19 -9.07 -12.74
C LEU A 137 0.97 -9.91 -13.12
N ASN A 138 1.21 -11.08 -13.71
CA ASN A 138 0.22 -12.14 -13.75
C ASN A 138 0.22 -12.88 -12.39
N LEU A 139 -0.82 -12.68 -11.58
CA LEU A 139 -0.90 -13.17 -10.21
C LEU A 139 -1.58 -14.54 -10.14
N ASP A 140 -2.61 -14.76 -10.96
CA ASP A 140 -3.41 -15.98 -11.00
C ASP A 140 -2.85 -17.06 -11.96
N GLY A 141 -1.96 -16.68 -12.87
CA GLY A 141 -1.35 -17.55 -13.88
C GLY A 141 -2.20 -17.72 -15.14
N ASP A 142 -3.31 -16.98 -15.27
CA ASP A 142 -4.22 -17.05 -16.41
C ASP A 142 -3.88 -15.93 -17.41
N VAL A 143 -3.65 -16.30 -18.67
CA VAL A 143 -3.29 -15.35 -19.74
C VAL A 143 -4.52 -14.83 -20.49
N GLU A 144 -5.69 -15.41 -20.24
CA GLU A 144 -6.97 -15.03 -20.86
C GLU A 144 -7.72 -13.97 -20.03
N THR A 145 -7.29 -13.73 -18.78
CA THR A 145 -7.82 -12.70 -17.89
C THR A 145 -6.94 -11.44 -17.90
N GLY A 146 -7.37 -10.39 -17.20
CA GLY A 146 -6.55 -9.21 -16.93
C GLY A 146 -6.25 -8.32 -18.14
N PHE A 147 -5.12 -7.61 -18.03
CA PHE A 147 -4.63 -6.64 -19.02
C PHE A 147 -3.50 -7.22 -19.87
N THR A 148 -3.14 -6.50 -20.94
CA THR A 148 -1.87 -6.70 -21.65
C THR A 148 -0.84 -5.69 -21.14
N SER A 149 0.39 -6.12 -20.88
CA SER A 149 1.48 -5.22 -20.51
C SER A 149 1.88 -4.33 -21.69
N PRO A 150 2.58 -3.20 -21.44
CA PRO A 150 3.15 -2.38 -22.52
C PRO A 150 4.06 -3.16 -23.49
N THR A 151 4.64 -4.27 -23.04
CA THR A 151 5.51 -5.15 -23.84
C THR A 151 4.80 -6.36 -24.44
N GLY A 152 3.48 -6.51 -24.25
CA GLY A 152 2.67 -7.56 -24.87
C GLY A 152 2.41 -8.82 -24.04
N GLU A 153 3.00 -8.96 -22.84
CA GLU A 153 2.65 -10.02 -21.88
C GLU A 153 1.17 -9.91 -21.49
N LYS A 154 0.43 -11.02 -21.49
CA LYS A 154 -1.00 -11.08 -21.16
C LYS A 154 -1.22 -11.58 -19.73
N GLY A 155 -2.43 -11.40 -19.20
CA GLY A 155 -2.78 -11.88 -17.86
C GLY A 155 -2.39 -10.93 -16.75
N ILE A 156 -2.15 -9.64 -17.03
CA ILE A 156 -1.70 -8.71 -15.99
C ILE A 156 -2.86 -8.38 -15.05
N ASP A 157 -2.72 -8.76 -13.78
CA ASP A 157 -3.68 -8.50 -12.72
C ASP A 157 -3.36 -7.17 -12.03
N ASN A 158 -4.17 -6.15 -12.32
CA ASN A 158 -4.06 -4.85 -11.65
C ASN A 158 -5.41 -4.13 -11.61
N ASN A 159 -6.38 -4.71 -10.91
CA ASN A 159 -7.69 -4.09 -10.72
C ASN A 159 -7.62 -2.84 -9.84
N PHE A 160 -6.56 -2.66 -9.05
CA PHE A 160 -6.29 -1.39 -8.40
C PHE A 160 -6.10 -0.27 -9.43
N TYR A 161 -5.25 -0.48 -10.44
CA TYR A 161 -5.12 0.43 -11.58
C TYR A 161 -6.42 0.56 -12.36
N LYS A 162 -7.12 -0.55 -12.65
CA LYS A 162 -8.45 -0.52 -13.29
C LYS A 162 -9.41 0.44 -12.59
N THR A 163 -9.36 0.44 -11.26
CA THR A 163 -10.31 1.17 -10.42
C THR A 163 -9.92 2.64 -10.27
N LEU A 164 -8.63 2.93 -10.10
CA LEU A 164 -8.15 4.25 -9.65
C LEU A 164 -7.25 4.95 -10.66
N GLY A 165 -6.88 4.33 -11.78
CA GLY A 165 -5.93 4.91 -12.75
C GLY A 165 -6.41 6.21 -13.40
N CYS A 166 -7.73 6.40 -13.56
CA CYS A 166 -8.30 7.67 -14.01
C CYS A 166 -8.54 8.68 -12.88
N TRP A 167 -8.03 8.43 -11.68
CA TRP A 167 -8.02 9.41 -10.60
C TRP A 167 -6.80 10.32 -10.74
N LYS A 168 -7.02 11.63 -10.76
CA LYS A 168 -6.01 12.69 -10.90
C LYS A 168 -4.76 12.46 -10.04
N THR A 169 -4.90 11.93 -8.82
CA THR A 169 -3.74 11.75 -7.93
C THR A 169 -2.73 10.73 -8.46
N TYR A 170 -3.22 9.70 -9.15
CA TYR A 170 -2.45 8.59 -9.70
C TYR A 170 -2.04 8.80 -11.16
N ARG A 171 -2.72 9.69 -11.88
CA ARG A 171 -2.46 9.92 -13.29
C ARG A 171 -1.19 10.76 -13.48
N GLY A 172 -0.26 10.27 -14.30
CA GLY A 172 0.95 10.96 -14.72
C GLY A 172 1.99 9.97 -15.23
N PRO A 173 3.02 10.41 -15.97
CA PRO A 173 4.15 9.55 -16.31
C PRO A 173 4.77 8.93 -15.06
N GLN A 174 5.53 7.84 -15.23
CA GLN A 174 6.31 7.23 -14.16
C GLN A 174 7.10 8.30 -13.39
N ARG A 175 7.07 8.24 -12.06
CA ARG A 175 7.62 9.23 -11.10
C ARG A 175 6.98 10.62 -11.09
N LEU A 176 6.01 10.92 -11.96
CA LEU A 176 5.47 12.27 -12.13
C LEU A 176 4.00 12.43 -11.73
N SER A 177 3.35 11.36 -11.26
CA SER A 177 2.04 11.52 -10.61
C SER A 177 2.18 12.25 -9.27
N SER A 178 1.14 13.01 -8.89
CA SER A 178 1.19 13.78 -7.63
C SER A 178 1.38 12.89 -6.40
N GLY A 179 0.73 11.71 -6.37
CA GLY A 179 0.90 10.75 -5.28
C GLY A 179 2.33 10.21 -5.23
N ALA A 180 2.88 9.82 -6.38
CA ALA A 180 4.24 9.33 -6.48
C ALA A 180 5.27 10.35 -5.96
N LEU A 181 5.18 11.60 -6.42
CA LEU A 181 6.07 12.68 -6.00
C LEU A 181 5.99 12.91 -4.48
N GLN A 182 4.78 13.02 -3.93
CA GLN A 182 4.57 13.28 -2.51
C GLN A 182 5.17 12.18 -1.62
N PHE A 183 4.85 10.92 -1.90
CA PHE A 183 5.28 9.82 -1.02
C PHE A 183 6.75 9.49 -1.19
N ASN A 184 7.29 9.53 -2.41
CA ASN A 184 8.70 9.29 -2.62
C ASN A 184 9.58 10.44 -2.12
N ASP A 185 9.14 11.70 -2.19
CA ASP A 185 9.88 12.80 -1.54
C ASP A 185 9.95 12.59 -0.02
N ALA A 186 8.83 12.23 0.62
CA ALA A 186 8.82 11.89 2.05
C ALA A 186 9.78 10.71 2.36
N MET A 187 9.74 9.64 1.56
CA MET A 187 10.64 8.48 1.70
C MET A 187 12.11 8.90 1.58
N ARG A 188 12.45 9.60 0.48
CA ARG A 188 13.80 10.09 0.18
C ARG A 188 14.31 11.13 1.18
N ASN A 189 13.43 11.74 1.98
CA ASN A 189 13.75 12.63 3.09
C ASN A 189 13.73 11.93 4.47
N GLY A 190 13.64 10.60 4.49
CA GLY A 190 13.82 9.78 5.69
C GLY A 190 12.54 9.51 6.48
N ALA A 191 11.35 9.61 5.87
CA ALA A 191 10.10 9.17 6.50
C ALA A 191 10.07 7.64 6.70
N TRP A 192 10.67 6.89 5.77
CA TRP A 192 10.99 5.47 5.90
C TRP A 192 12.10 5.09 4.90
N THR A 193 12.69 3.91 5.08
CA THR A 193 13.63 3.33 4.11
C THR A 193 13.40 1.83 4.04
N THR A 194 13.41 1.30 2.83
CA THR A 194 13.23 -0.13 2.53
C THR A 194 14.49 -0.62 1.85
N VAL A 195 15.01 -1.76 2.29
CA VAL A 195 16.15 -2.45 1.67
C VAL A 195 15.72 -3.80 1.13
N ILE A 196 16.40 -4.24 0.08
CA ILE A 196 16.17 -5.54 -0.58
C ILE A 196 17.45 -6.36 -0.44
N VAL A 197 17.32 -7.61 -0.04
CA VAL A 197 18.38 -8.62 -0.07
C VAL A 197 17.93 -9.68 -1.07
N VAL A 198 18.85 -10.13 -1.92
CA VAL A 198 18.65 -11.23 -2.85
C VAL A 198 19.81 -12.20 -2.62
N SER A 199 19.52 -13.43 -2.26
CA SER A 199 20.54 -14.44 -1.98
C SER A 199 20.26 -15.75 -2.70
N GLY A 200 21.30 -16.43 -3.17
CA GLY A 200 21.16 -17.68 -3.92
C GLY A 200 22.22 -18.72 -3.61
N GLU A 201 21.88 -19.97 -3.93
CA GLU A 201 22.68 -21.17 -3.64
C GLU A 201 23.54 -21.62 -4.84
N GLY A 202 23.26 -21.10 -6.03
CA GLY A 202 23.99 -21.31 -7.27
C GLY A 202 25.27 -20.49 -7.36
N ALA A 203 26.05 -20.68 -8.44
CA ALA A 203 27.30 -19.94 -8.64
C ALA A 203 27.13 -18.67 -9.49
N ASP A 204 26.05 -18.58 -10.27
CA ASP A 204 25.76 -17.47 -11.17
C ASP A 204 24.52 -16.70 -10.69
N PRO A 205 24.68 -15.48 -10.15
CA PRO A 205 23.54 -14.65 -9.73
C PRO A 205 22.53 -14.36 -10.85
N MET A 206 22.96 -14.43 -12.12
CA MET A 206 22.09 -14.16 -13.25
C MET A 206 21.20 -15.35 -13.62
N ASN A 207 21.59 -16.57 -13.22
CA ASN A 207 20.93 -17.83 -13.56
C ASN A 207 21.02 -18.82 -12.39
N ASP A 208 20.08 -18.73 -11.45
CA ASP A 208 20.03 -19.55 -10.25
C ASP A 208 18.58 -19.96 -9.94
N ASP A 209 18.34 -21.26 -9.77
CA ASP A 209 17.00 -21.82 -9.52
C ASP A 209 16.59 -21.76 -8.04
N HIS A 210 17.55 -21.54 -7.13
CA HIS A 210 17.30 -21.54 -5.68
C HIS A 210 17.73 -20.20 -5.09
N VAL A 211 16.82 -19.23 -5.18
CA VAL A 211 17.03 -17.85 -4.75
C VAL A 211 15.93 -17.42 -3.79
N GLN A 212 16.29 -16.55 -2.85
CA GLN A 212 15.35 -15.81 -2.03
C GLN A 212 15.48 -14.32 -2.31
N VAL A 213 14.36 -13.60 -2.13
CA VAL A 213 14.36 -12.14 -2.05
C VAL A 213 13.66 -11.71 -0.78
N GLY A 214 14.34 -10.92 0.02
CA GLY A 214 13.87 -10.34 1.25
C GLY A 214 13.71 -8.83 1.14
N PHE A 215 12.58 -8.31 1.62
CA PHE A 215 12.29 -6.89 1.78
C PHE A 215 12.28 -6.58 3.27
N TYR A 216 13.11 -5.62 3.69
CA TYR A 216 13.25 -5.23 5.09
C TYR A 216 13.16 -3.72 5.26
N MET A 217 12.86 -3.29 6.47
CA MET A 217 12.95 -1.88 6.85
C MET A 217 14.38 -1.51 7.23
N SER A 218 14.72 -0.23 7.08
CA SER A 218 15.88 0.39 7.70
C SER A 218 15.48 1.67 8.44
N ASN A 219 16.18 1.96 9.54
CA ASN A 219 16.10 3.24 10.24
C ASN A 219 17.12 4.26 9.70
N ASP A 220 18.06 3.80 8.86
CA ASP A 220 19.05 4.66 8.24
C ASP A 220 18.41 5.42 7.08
N LYS A 221 18.69 6.73 7.00
CA LYS A 221 18.11 7.60 5.97
C LYS A 221 18.94 7.50 4.70
N MET A 222 18.27 7.51 3.56
CA MET A 222 18.94 7.69 2.27
C MET A 222 19.72 9.00 2.23
N VAL A 223 20.94 8.93 1.70
CA VAL A 223 21.82 10.10 1.50
C VAL A 223 21.65 10.63 0.08
N LYS A 224 21.61 11.96 -0.07
CA LYS A 224 21.55 12.61 -1.38
C LYS A 224 22.95 13.04 -1.83
N ASP A 225 23.26 12.86 -3.11
CA ASP A 225 24.46 13.38 -3.75
C ASP A 225 24.36 14.89 -4.04
N GLY A 226 25.42 15.47 -4.61
CA GLY A 226 25.45 16.90 -4.96
C GLY A 226 24.41 17.32 -6.02
N ASN A 227 23.79 16.37 -6.72
CA ASN A 227 22.73 16.60 -7.70
C ASN A 227 21.32 16.34 -7.13
N GLY A 228 21.21 15.94 -5.86
CA GLY A 228 19.95 15.61 -5.21
C GLY A 228 19.43 14.19 -5.50
N ASN A 229 20.19 13.36 -6.20
CA ASN A 229 19.89 11.94 -6.40
C ASN A 229 20.26 11.13 -5.15
N ILE A 230 19.68 9.95 -4.98
CA ILE A 230 20.09 9.06 -3.89
C ILE A 230 21.47 8.49 -4.21
N ALA A 231 22.40 8.62 -3.27
CA ALA A 231 23.76 8.08 -3.38
C ALA A 231 23.73 6.55 -3.45
N ARG A 232 24.55 6.00 -4.34
CA ARG A 232 24.77 4.56 -4.49
C ARG A 232 25.80 4.07 -3.47
N ASP A 233 25.80 2.76 -3.22
CA ASP A 233 26.81 2.06 -2.44
C ASP A 233 26.96 2.60 -1.01
N TYR A 234 25.85 3.08 -0.43
CA TYR A 234 25.78 3.50 0.96
C TYR A 234 25.40 2.32 1.86
N THR A 235 25.75 2.42 3.14
CA THR A 235 25.47 1.37 4.13
C THR A 235 24.15 1.61 4.82
N PHE A 236 23.32 0.57 4.92
CA PHE A 236 22.04 0.56 5.64
C PHE A 236 21.97 -0.64 6.55
N ARG A 237 21.49 -0.47 7.79
CA ARG A 237 21.24 -1.58 8.71
C ARG A 237 19.79 -2.01 8.61
N ILE A 238 19.56 -3.31 8.62
CA ILE A 238 18.21 -3.85 8.79
C ILE A 238 17.68 -3.38 10.14
N ALA A 239 16.48 -2.80 10.14
CA ALA A 239 15.71 -2.52 11.33
C ALA A 239 14.63 -3.60 11.47
N PRO A 240 14.79 -4.58 12.38
CA PRO A 240 13.77 -5.58 12.65
C PRO A 240 12.41 -4.94 12.90
N HIS A 241 11.38 -5.42 12.21
CA HIS A 241 10.01 -4.90 12.35
C HIS A 241 9.03 -6.05 12.50
N ALA A 242 8.10 -5.95 13.46
CA ALA A 242 7.14 -7.02 13.74
C ALA A 242 6.19 -7.28 12.55
N LYS A 243 5.86 -6.21 11.82
CA LYS A 243 5.00 -6.25 10.63
C LYS A 243 5.76 -6.29 9.29
N TYR A 244 6.59 -5.28 9.01
CA TYR A 244 7.13 -5.02 7.68
C TYR A 244 8.36 -5.88 7.37
N GLU A 245 8.10 -7.03 6.78
CA GLU A 245 9.09 -7.96 6.24
C GLU A 245 8.38 -8.86 5.23
N GLY A 246 9.02 -9.09 4.09
CA GLY A 246 8.55 -10.04 3.08
C GLY A 246 9.71 -10.83 2.52
N ILE A 247 9.65 -12.17 2.60
CA ILE A 247 10.65 -13.06 2.04
C ILE A 247 9.93 -13.99 1.06
N LEU A 248 10.41 -14.07 -0.17
CA LEU A 248 9.78 -14.86 -1.23
C LEU A 248 10.78 -15.80 -1.89
N PRO A 249 10.37 -17.05 -2.19
CA PRO A 249 11.16 -17.93 -3.03
C PRO A 249 11.06 -17.47 -4.50
N VAL A 250 12.22 -17.35 -5.13
CA VAL A 250 12.38 -16.87 -6.49
C VAL A 250 13.43 -17.70 -7.22
N ARG A 251 13.56 -17.46 -8.52
CA ARG A 251 14.70 -17.89 -9.34
C ARG A 251 15.22 -16.69 -10.11
N THR A 252 16.49 -16.71 -10.47
CA THR A 252 17.05 -15.77 -11.45
C THR A 252 17.18 -16.43 -12.81
N SER A 253 16.82 -15.70 -13.86
CA SER A 253 17.02 -16.15 -15.24
C SER A 253 17.36 -14.96 -16.11
N ASN A 254 18.58 -14.94 -16.65
CA ASN A 254 19.15 -13.80 -17.35
C ASN A 254 19.02 -12.48 -16.57
N GLY A 255 19.26 -12.52 -15.26
CA GLY A 255 19.15 -11.35 -14.36
C GLY A 255 17.73 -10.97 -13.96
N ARG A 256 16.69 -11.68 -14.43
CA ARG A 256 15.32 -11.50 -13.96
C ARG A 256 15.06 -12.34 -12.73
N ILE A 257 14.66 -11.71 -11.62
CA ILE A 257 14.23 -12.34 -10.37
C ILE A 257 12.72 -12.59 -10.46
N ILE A 258 12.30 -13.85 -10.51
CA ILE A 258 10.92 -14.25 -10.76
C ILE A 258 10.45 -15.21 -9.65
N SER A 259 9.30 -14.93 -9.04
CA SER A 259 8.70 -15.84 -8.04
C SER A 259 8.48 -17.24 -8.57
N THR A 260 8.92 -18.24 -7.81
CA THR A 260 8.65 -19.67 -8.06
C THR A 260 7.38 -20.14 -7.38
N ALA A 261 7.03 -19.51 -6.25
CA ALA A 261 5.76 -19.69 -5.55
C ALA A 261 5.25 -18.36 -4.97
N PRO A 262 3.92 -18.21 -4.77
CA PRO A 262 3.38 -17.04 -4.08
C PRO A 262 3.69 -17.10 -2.58
N ALA A 263 3.80 -15.93 -1.94
CA ALA A 263 3.96 -15.82 -0.48
C ALA A 263 3.15 -14.64 0.08
N ASP A 264 2.66 -14.75 1.31
CA ASP A 264 1.98 -13.62 1.96
C ASP A 264 3.01 -12.71 2.63
N ILE A 265 3.03 -11.44 2.26
CA ILE A 265 4.02 -10.47 2.75
C ILE A 265 3.35 -9.19 3.24
N MET A 266 4.09 -8.47 4.09
CA MET A 266 3.67 -7.18 4.61
C MET A 266 4.80 -6.18 4.39
N LEU A 267 4.55 -5.15 3.59
CA LEU A 267 5.51 -4.10 3.26
C LEU A 267 5.02 -2.73 3.78
N ARG A 268 5.90 -1.74 3.68
CA ARG A 268 5.54 -0.34 3.94
C ARG A 268 4.93 0.28 2.67
N ASP A 269 3.64 0.60 2.72
CA ASP A 269 2.86 1.18 1.60
C ASP A 269 3.33 2.60 1.26
N PRO A 270 3.73 2.94 0.01
CA PRO A 270 4.01 4.33 -0.37
C PRO A 270 2.73 5.14 -0.57
N ALA A 271 1.83 5.10 0.42
CA ALA A 271 0.54 5.77 0.47
C ALA A 271 0.08 5.98 1.93
N TYR A 272 -1.16 6.44 2.10
CA TYR A 272 -1.73 6.80 3.41
C TYR A 272 -2.02 5.61 4.35
N THR A 273 -2.28 4.40 3.83
CA THR A 273 -2.64 3.20 4.61
C THR A 273 -1.52 2.73 5.55
N ARG A 274 -0.28 3.13 5.23
CA ARG A 274 0.99 2.68 5.78
C ARG A 274 1.33 1.19 5.61
N ASP A 275 0.36 0.33 5.85
CA ASP A 275 0.47 -1.12 5.76
C ASP A 275 0.13 -1.55 4.32
N LEU A 276 1.07 -2.28 3.69
CA LEU A 276 0.88 -2.92 2.39
C LEU A 276 0.89 -4.44 2.60
N GLU A 277 -0.29 -4.97 2.94
CA GLU A 277 -0.53 -6.40 2.92
C GLU A 277 -0.69 -6.87 1.47
N LEU A 278 0.04 -7.91 1.11
CA LEU A 278 -0.09 -8.59 -0.17
C LEU A 278 -0.20 -10.09 0.09
N VAL A 279 -1.41 -10.63 -0.09
CA VAL A 279 -1.62 -12.08 -0.11
C VAL A 279 -1.32 -12.63 -1.49
N ARG A 280 -0.76 -13.84 -1.52
CA ARG A 280 -0.23 -14.51 -2.70
C ARG A 280 0.71 -13.61 -3.51
N ALA A 281 1.57 -12.87 -2.82
CA ALA A 281 2.48 -11.94 -3.44
C ALA A 281 3.46 -12.65 -4.37
N ARG A 282 3.82 -11.96 -5.45
CA ARG A 282 4.80 -12.34 -6.45
C ARG A 282 5.70 -11.16 -6.76
N VAL A 283 6.88 -11.47 -7.28
CA VAL A 283 7.84 -10.49 -7.80
C VAL A 283 8.27 -10.83 -9.23
N ASN A 284 8.56 -9.78 -10.00
CA ASN A 284 9.28 -9.84 -11.26
C ASN A 284 10.18 -8.60 -11.32
N LEU A 285 11.44 -8.79 -10.94
CA LEU A 285 12.45 -7.73 -10.89
C LEU A 285 13.56 -8.04 -11.90
N GLU A 286 14.29 -7.02 -12.35
CA GLU A 286 15.37 -7.13 -13.32
C GLU A 286 16.63 -6.46 -12.75
N MET A 287 17.71 -7.22 -12.63
CA MET A 287 19.04 -6.69 -12.35
C MET A 287 19.56 -5.98 -13.62
N LYS A 288 19.72 -4.67 -13.54
CA LYS A 288 20.16 -3.85 -14.67
C LYS A 288 21.69 -3.85 -14.78
N PRO A 289 22.24 -3.59 -15.99
CA PRO A 289 23.70 -3.53 -16.19
C PRO A 289 24.43 -2.50 -15.32
N ASP A 290 23.74 -1.42 -14.91
CA ASP A 290 24.28 -0.39 -14.02
C ASP A 290 24.22 -0.79 -12.53
N GLY A 291 23.83 -2.02 -12.23
CA GLY A 291 23.68 -2.55 -10.87
C GLY A 291 22.39 -2.14 -10.18
N SER A 292 21.52 -1.34 -10.81
CA SER A 292 20.18 -1.04 -10.25
C SER A 292 19.24 -2.25 -10.37
N LEU A 293 18.13 -2.21 -9.63
CA LEU A 293 17.08 -3.22 -9.67
C LEU A 293 15.76 -2.52 -9.96
N THR A 294 15.03 -2.98 -10.98
CA THR A 294 13.71 -2.42 -11.33
C THR A 294 12.67 -3.52 -11.54
N GLY A 295 11.39 -3.21 -11.37
CA GLY A 295 10.31 -4.13 -11.71
C GLY A 295 9.12 -4.00 -10.77
N TYR A 296 8.44 -5.12 -10.52
CA TYR A 296 7.20 -5.15 -9.76
C TYR A 296 7.24 -6.14 -8.60
N VAL A 297 6.65 -5.72 -7.48
CA VAL A 297 6.10 -6.62 -6.45
C VAL A 297 4.59 -6.41 -6.41
N GLY A 298 3.82 -7.48 -6.33
CA GLY A 298 2.37 -7.37 -6.35
C GLY A 298 1.69 -8.59 -5.78
N GLY A 299 0.40 -8.50 -5.59
CA GLY A 299 -0.43 -9.49 -4.92
C GLY A 299 -1.84 -8.93 -4.75
N TYR A 300 -2.63 -9.56 -3.90
CA TYR A 300 -3.96 -9.05 -3.59
C TYR A 300 -3.93 -8.32 -2.25
N ARG A 301 -4.47 -7.10 -2.18
CA ARG A 301 -4.50 -6.29 -0.95
C ARG A 301 -5.93 -6.00 -0.49
N PRO A 302 -6.19 -5.87 0.82
CA PRO A 302 -7.53 -5.56 1.32
C PRO A 302 -7.96 -4.17 0.84
N TRP A 303 -9.05 -4.09 0.06
CA TRP A 303 -9.46 -2.83 -0.57
C TRP A 303 -9.98 -1.81 0.45
N GLU A 304 -10.59 -2.28 1.55
CA GLU A 304 -11.17 -1.42 2.58
C GLU A 304 -10.09 -0.65 3.36
N ALA A 305 -8.93 -1.28 3.59
CA ALA A 305 -7.79 -0.63 4.23
C ALA A 305 -7.30 0.56 3.39
N VAL A 306 -7.29 0.40 2.06
CA VAL A 306 -6.93 1.50 1.14
C VAL A 306 -7.92 2.66 1.27
N TYR A 307 -9.23 2.35 1.22
CA TYR A 307 -10.29 3.35 1.42
C TYR A 307 -10.10 4.13 2.73
N LYS A 308 -9.89 3.40 3.84
CA LYS A 308 -9.64 3.98 5.17
C LYS A 308 -8.37 4.83 5.20
N GLY A 309 -7.34 4.48 4.43
CA GLY A 309 -6.13 5.28 4.28
C GLY A 309 -6.43 6.73 3.88
N TRP A 310 -7.25 6.94 2.83
CA TRP A 310 -7.62 8.29 2.41
C TRP A 310 -8.60 8.99 3.37
N VAL A 311 -9.52 8.25 3.98
CA VAL A 311 -10.39 8.79 5.04
C VAL A 311 -9.54 9.36 6.17
N ASN A 312 -8.59 8.57 6.67
CA ASN A 312 -7.68 8.96 7.75
C ASN A 312 -6.70 10.07 7.35
N ALA A 313 -6.51 10.31 6.07
CA ALA A 313 -5.74 11.42 5.52
C ALA A 313 -6.54 12.74 5.38
N ARG A 314 -7.57 12.93 6.23
CA ARG A 314 -8.54 14.04 6.20
C ARG A 314 -9.47 13.95 4.97
N GLY A 315 -10.49 13.10 5.05
CA GLY A 315 -11.41 12.77 3.95
C GLY A 315 -11.77 13.95 3.04
N THR A 316 -12.29 15.05 3.59
CA THR A 316 -12.69 16.23 2.80
C THR A 316 -11.54 16.87 2.02
N VAL A 317 -10.35 16.89 2.61
CA VAL A 317 -9.16 17.47 1.95
C VAL A 317 -8.74 16.60 0.78
N ILE A 318 -8.74 15.28 0.94
CA ILE A 318 -8.46 14.35 -0.15
C ILE A 318 -9.45 14.57 -1.30
N GLU A 319 -10.75 14.57 -0.99
CA GLU A 319 -11.80 14.75 -2.00
C GLU A 319 -11.62 16.03 -2.84
N VAL A 320 -11.39 17.16 -2.15
CA VAL A 320 -11.27 18.47 -2.81
C VAL A 320 -9.99 18.57 -3.62
N LEU A 321 -8.83 18.14 -3.09
CA LEU A 321 -7.54 18.30 -3.76
C LEU A 321 -7.38 17.33 -4.95
N THR A 322 -8.04 16.18 -4.89
CA THR A 322 -7.82 15.09 -5.84
C THR A 322 -9.00 14.80 -6.76
N TRP A 323 -10.08 15.59 -6.67
CA TRP A 323 -11.24 15.57 -7.56
C TRP A 323 -12.01 14.24 -7.56
N VAL A 324 -12.33 13.73 -6.38
CA VAL A 324 -13.18 12.56 -6.21
C VAL A 324 -14.14 12.72 -5.05
N GLN A 325 -15.17 11.89 -5.05
CA GLN A 325 -15.94 11.60 -3.84
C GLN A 325 -15.49 10.25 -3.30
N LEU A 326 -15.02 10.19 -2.06
CA LEU A 326 -14.59 8.97 -1.38
C LEU A 326 -15.69 7.90 -1.32
N PRO A 327 -16.99 8.20 -1.17
CA PRO A 327 -18.03 7.19 -1.36
C PRO A 327 -17.96 6.49 -2.73
N ALA A 328 -17.66 7.22 -3.82
CA ALA A 328 -17.49 6.64 -5.15
C ALA A 328 -16.27 5.71 -5.20
N VAL A 329 -15.18 6.09 -4.51
CA VAL A 329 -13.97 5.27 -4.34
C VAL A 329 -14.29 3.98 -3.58
N TYR A 330 -15.07 4.05 -2.50
CA TYR A 330 -15.53 2.88 -1.75
C TYR A 330 -16.31 1.90 -2.64
N TYR A 331 -17.33 2.39 -3.36
CA TYR A 331 -18.13 1.57 -4.24
C TYR A 331 -17.31 0.95 -5.37
N ALA A 332 -16.41 1.72 -5.98
CA ALA A 332 -15.57 1.24 -7.07
C ALA A 332 -14.57 0.18 -6.60
N LEU A 333 -13.91 0.40 -5.46
CA LEU A 333 -13.01 -0.59 -4.85
C LEU A 333 -13.74 -1.89 -4.52
N ARG A 334 -14.90 -1.81 -3.86
CA ARG A 334 -15.71 -2.99 -3.54
C ARG A 334 -16.17 -3.74 -4.78
N ARG A 335 -16.61 -3.02 -5.82
CA ARG A 335 -17.10 -3.61 -7.08
C ARG A 335 -16.00 -4.28 -7.88
N ASN A 336 -14.78 -3.75 -7.85
CA ASN A 336 -13.65 -4.24 -8.63
C ASN A 336 -12.69 -5.15 -7.86
N ALA A 337 -12.94 -5.40 -6.58
CA ALA A 337 -12.27 -6.44 -5.83
C ALA A 337 -12.42 -7.78 -6.56
N ASP A 338 -11.31 -8.47 -6.76
CA ASP A 338 -11.19 -9.65 -7.62
C ASP A 338 -10.79 -10.92 -6.88
N TYR A 339 -10.29 -10.78 -5.65
CA TYR A 339 -9.80 -11.91 -4.86
C TYR A 339 -10.54 -12.07 -3.54
N SER A 340 -10.82 -13.33 -3.20
CA SER A 340 -11.36 -13.73 -1.90
C SER A 340 -10.34 -14.59 -1.16
N PRO A 341 -9.82 -14.14 0.01
CA PRO A 341 -8.90 -14.92 0.82
C PRO A 341 -9.57 -16.15 1.46
N THR A 342 -10.91 -16.16 1.52
CA THR A 342 -11.70 -17.29 2.04
C THR A 342 -12.01 -18.37 1.00
N GLY A 343 -11.49 -18.23 -0.22
CA GLY A 343 -11.66 -19.19 -1.31
C GLY A 343 -12.62 -18.72 -2.42
N PRO A 344 -12.76 -19.47 -3.53
CA PRO A 344 -13.39 -18.99 -4.78
C PRO A 344 -14.83 -18.48 -4.68
N GLY A 345 -15.60 -18.97 -3.69
CA GLY A 345 -17.00 -18.55 -3.46
C GLY A 345 -17.18 -17.50 -2.36
N GLY A 346 -16.10 -17.07 -1.71
CA GLY A 346 -16.16 -16.10 -0.61
C GLY A 346 -16.32 -14.65 -1.09
N GLU A 347 -16.58 -13.74 -0.16
CA GLU A 347 -16.62 -12.30 -0.49
C GLU A 347 -15.25 -11.84 -1.00
N LYS A 348 -15.27 -11.08 -2.10
CA LYS A 348 -14.06 -10.48 -2.66
C LYS A 348 -13.69 -9.25 -1.85
N THR A 349 -12.84 -9.46 -0.85
CA THR A 349 -12.36 -8.41 0.06
C THR A 349 -11.00 -7.85 -0.36
N HIS A 350 -10.38 -8.43 -1.39
CA HIS A 350 -9.06 -8.03 -1.86
C HIS A 350 -9.07 -7.65 -3.35
N ILE A 351 -8.17 -6.73 -3.69
CA ILE A 351 -7.99 -6.21 -5.04
C ILE A 351 -6.55 -6.45 -5.51
N SER A 352 -6.37 -6.96 -6.74
CA SER A 352 -5.05 -7.13 -7.34
C SER A 352 -4.34 -5.79 -7.48
N PHE A 353 -3.07 -5.80 -7.12
CA PHE A 353 -2.23 -4.62 -6.99
C PHE A 353 -0.79 -4.95 -7.41
N ALA A 354 -0.17 -4.02 -8.13
CA ALA A 354 1.24 -4.05 -8.41
C ALA A 354 1.91 -2.75 -7.94
N LEU A 355 3.05 -2.89 -7.28
CA LEU A 355 3.94 -1.82 -6.88
C LEU A 355 5.17 -1.85 -7.80
N ARG A 356 5.41 -0.76 -8.50
CA ARG A 356 6.65 -0.52 -9.23
C ARG A 356 7.75 -0.19 -8.24
N ILE A 357 8.91 -0.82 -8.37
CA ILE A 357 10.10 -0.60 -7.55
C ILE A 357 11.27 -0.22 -8.43
N GLU A 358 12.02 0.79 -8.00
CA GLU A 358 13.36 1.13 -8.47
C GLU A 358 14.29 1.19 -7.25
N ALA A 359 15.38 0.44 -7.30
CA ALA A 359 16.33 0.31 -6.21
C ALA A 359 17.76 0.42 -6.71
N LEU A 360 18.64 0.95 -5.85
CA LEU A 360 20.05 1.21 -6.12
C LEU A 360 20.92 0.23 -5.33
N PRO A 361 22.10 -0.15 -5.85
CA PRO A 361 23.04 -0.97 -5.10
C PRO A 361 23.42 -0.28 -3.80
N ALA A 362 23.48 -1.06 -2.72
CA ALA A 362 23.77 -0.60 -1.37
C ALA A 362 24.37 -1.72 -0.53
N PHE A 363 25.11 -1.41 0.53
CA PHE A 363 25.58 -2.40 1.50
C PHE A 363 24.51 -2.56 2.60
N VAL A 364 24.00 -3.76 2.80
CA VAL A 364 23.00 -4.04 3.83
C VAL A 364 23.63 -4.83 4.97
N MET A 365 23.57 -4.26 6.17
CA MET A 365 24.12 -4.83 7.39
C MET A 365 23.05 -5.53 8.22
N THR A 366 23.49 -6.54 8.96
CA THR A 366 22.73 -7.18 10.03
C THR A 366 22.19 -6.16 11.05
N PRO A 367 21.15 -6.50 11.84
CA PRO A 367 20.53 -5.53 12.75
C PRO A 367 21.45 -4.85 13.76
N ASP A 368 22.48 -5.55 14.23
CA ASP A 368 23.50 -5.01 15.14
C ASP A 368 24.60 -4.21 14.42
N GLY A 369 24.58 -4.20 13.09
CA GLY A 369 25.57 -3.53 12.24
C GLY A 369 26.95 -4.21 12.23
N SER A 370 27.07 -5.43 12.76
CA SER A 370 28.37 -6.09 12.94
C SER A 370 28.95 -6.67 11.65
N LYS A 371 28.09 -7.04 10.70
CA LYS A 371 28.48 -7.64 9.42
C LYS A 371 27.45 -7.37 8.32
N GLU A 372 27.87 -7.44 7.07
CA GLU A 372 26.97 -7.49 5.91
C GLU A 372 26.07 -8.73 5.99
N VAL A 373 24.84 -8.58 5.52
CA VAL A 373 23.88 -9.70 5.47
C VAL A 373 24.33 -10.69 4.41
N ALA A 374 24.46 -11.96 4.80
CA ALA A 374 24.86 -13.02 3.89
C ALA A 374 23.65 -13.70 3.22
N SER A 375 22.48 -13.70 3.86
CA SER A 375 21.30 -14.43 3.40
C SER A 375 20.00 -13.78 3.85
N ASP A 376 18.92 -14.12 3.16
CA ASP A 376 17.57 -13.76 3.58
C ASP A 376 17.19 -14.51 4.86
N GLU A 377 16.88 -13.78 5.93
CA GLU A 377 16.50 -14.32 7.23
C GLU A 377 15.35 -13.50 7.81
N SER A 378 14.43 -14.15 8.52
CA SER A 378 13.38 -13.41 9.22
C SER A 378 13.93 -12.80 10.50
N TYR A 379 13.76 -11.48 10.64
CA TYR A 379 14.15 -10.72 11.83
C TYR A 379 12.95 -10.36 12.72
N LYS A 380 11.73 -10.81 12.39
CA LYS A 380 10.50 -10.50 13.16
C LYS A 380 10.60 -10.85 14.64
N ALA A 381 11.23 -11.97 14.99
CA ALA A 381 11.41 -12.40 16.39
C ALA A 381 12.30 -11.43 17.19
N SER A 382 13.20 -10.71 16.50
CA SER A 382 14.10 -9.71 17.07
C SER A 382 13.54 -8.30 17.02
N ALA A 383 12.30 -8.13 16.53
CA ALA A 383 11.67 -6.82 16.47
C ALA A 383 11.51 -6.23 17.88
N PRO A 384 11.88 -4.96 18.09
CA PRO A 384 11.58 -4.29 19.35
C PRO A 384 10.06 -4.31 19.55
N LYS A 385 9.62 -4.46 20.81
CA LYS A 385 8.19 -4.34 21.14
C LYS A 385 7.69 -3.02 20.59
N GLU A 386 6.63 -3.06 19.78
CA GLU A 386 6.03 -1.87 19.21
C GLU A 386 5.51 -1.01 20.36
N THR A 387 6.30 -0.03 20.80
CA THR A 387 5.79 1.02 21.65
C THR A 387 4.75 1.74 20.82
N ALA A 388 3.53 1.89 21.34
CA ALA A 388 2.49 2.67 20.70
C ALA A 388 3.03 4.08 20.43
N ARG A 389 3.62 4.29 19.25
CA ARG A 389 3.95 5.62 18.77
C ARG A 389 2.59 6.22 18.50
N THR A 390 2.11 7.06 19.41
CA THR A 390 1.17 8.12 19.05
C THR A 390 1.79 8.79 17.84
N ALA A 391 1.21 8.57 16.66
CA ALA A 391 1.63 9.25 15.46
C ALA A 391 1.59 10.74 15.81
N ALA A 392 2.77 11.36 15.95
CA ALA A 392 2.89 12.80 16.04
C ALA A 392 2.63 13.35 14.63
N GLY A 393 1.43 13.11 14.11
CA GLY A 393 0.85 13.91 13.05
C GLY A 393 0.43 15.23 13.68
N SER A 394 0.63 16.32 12.95
CA SER A 394 0.19 17.66 13.36
C SER A 394 -1.33 17.76 13.56
N PHE A 395 -2.11 16.77 13.11
CA PHE A 395 -3.57 16.74 13.26
C PHE A 395 -4.05 15.35 13.68
N LEU A 396 -4.88 15.30 14.72
CA LEU A 396 -5.70 14.14 15.06
C LEU A 396 -6.86 14.05 14.06
N VAL A 397 -7.01 12.92 13.38
CA VAL A 397 -8.15 12.65 12.48
C VAL A 397 -9.01 11.56 13.13
N ILE A 398 -10.31 11.81 13.23
CA ILE A 398 -11.31 10.88 13.76
C ILE A 398 -12.40 10.76 12.71
N ASP A 399 -12.74 9.55 12.25
CA ASP A 399 -13.83 9.32 11.28
C ASP A 399 -13.74 10.19 10.01
N GLY A 400 -12.52 10.48 9.57
CA GLY A 400 -12.22 11.31 8.41
C GLY A 400 -12.28 12.83 8.62
N ILE A 401 -12.59 13.29 9.83
CA ILE A 401 -12.69 14.71 10.20
C ILE A 401 -11.57 15.12 11.16
N VAL A 402 -11.20 16.41 11.13
CA VAL A 402 -10.22 16.99 12.07
C VAL A 402 -10.98 17.69 13.19
N PRO A 403 -10.95 17.23 14.45
CA PRO A 403 -11.71 17.87 15.52
C PRO A 403 -11.36 19.37 15.67
N ASP A 404 -12.39 20.23 15.69
CA ASP A 404 -12.23 21.67 15.92
C ASP A 404 -12.24 21.93 17.43
N ARG A 405 -11.09 21.80 18.11
CA ARG A 405 -11.00 21.87 19.58
C ARG A 405 -11.49 23.20 20.17
N ASP A 406 -11.32 24.27 19.42
CA ASP A 406 -11.68 25.64 19.82
C ASP A 406 -12.98 26.12 19.15
N GLY A 407 -13.61 25.25 18.34
CA GLY A 407 -14.81 25.56 17.57
C GLY A 407 -16.06 25.69 18.44
N LYS A 408 -16.70 26.88 18.40
CA LYS A 408 -17.99 27.10 19.06
C LYS A 408 -19.13 26.27 18.46
N ILE A 409 -19.04 25.95 17.17
CA ILE A 409 -20.00 25.10 16.45
C ILE A 409 -19.23 23.91 15.89
N GLN A 410 -19.59 22.72 16.36
CA GLN A 410 -19.02 21.48 15.85
C GLN A 410 -19.75 21.05 14.58
N ALA A 411 -19.01 20.48 13.63
CA ALA A 411 -19.62 19.86 12.47
C ALA A 411 -20.40 18.60 12.88
N GLY A 412 -21.53 18.35 12.23
CA GLY A 412 -22.42 17.27 12.63
C GLY A 412 -23.78 17.32 11.97
N PRO A 413 -24.64 16.32 12.26
CA PRO A 413 -25.98 16.23 11.68
C PRO A 413 -26.89 17.40 12.07
N ASN A 414 -26.66 18.00 13.24
CA ASN A 414 -27.46 19.10 13.80
C ASN A 414 -26.67 20.43 13.83
N ALA A 415 -25.57 20.52 13.07
CA ALA A 415 -24.76 21.72 13.05
C ALA A 415 -25.52 22.93 12.51
N VAL A 416 -25.41 24.06 13.20
CA VAL A 416 -25.92 25.34 12.70
C VAL A 416 -24.95 25.85 11.63
N ILE A 417 -25.37 25.83 10.36
CA ILE A 417 -24.52 26.20 9.22
C ILE A 417 -24.51 27.71 8.98
N LEU A 418 -25.68 28.33 9.06
CA LEU A 418 -25.86 29.77 8.89
C LEU A 418 -26.32 30.39 10.23
N PRO A 419 -25.40 30.82 11.11
CA PRO A 419 -25.78 31.69 12.22
C PRO A 419 -26.10 33.12 11.70
N PRO A 420 -26.93 33.88 12.42
CA PRO A 420 -27.93 34.79 11.86
C PRO A 420 -27.35 36.07 11.24
N SER A 421 -28.12 36.66 10.30
CA SER A 421 -27.95 38.04 9.87
C SER A 421 -27.79 38.95 11.10
N THR A 422 -26.73 39.76 11.15
CA THR A 422 -26.69 40.93 12.02
C THR A 422 -27.78 41.91 11.58
N SER A 423 -29.01 41.71 12.02
CA SER A 423 -30.03 42.76 12.02
C SER A 423 -30.54 42.95 13.44
N SER A 424 -30.38 44.19 13.92
CA SER A 424 -30.75 44.73 15.24
C SER A 424 -29.88 44.33 16.44
N THR A 425 -28.88 45.17 16.76
CA THR A 425 -28.95 46.13 17.88
C THR A 425 -27.60 46.83 18.06
N ASN A 426 -27.54 48.11 17.65
CA ASN A 426 -26.89 49.14 18.46
C ASN A 426 -27.66 50.44 18.27
N LYS A 427 -28.75 50.57 19.03
CA LYS A 427 -29.21 51.87 19.53
C LYS A 427 -28.48 52.10 20.86
N ARG A 428 -27.96 53.33 21.03
CA ARG A 428 -27.29 53.95 22.20
C ARG A 428 -25.79 53.67 22.24
N GLN A 429 -24.90 54.66 22.34
CA GLN A 429 -25.04 56.06 22.77
C GLN A 429 -24.73 57.08 21.68
#